data_AF-A0A918M1A6-F1
#
_entry.id   AF-A0A918M1A6-F1
#
_cell.length_a   1.000
_cell.length_b   1.000
_cell.length_c   1.000
_cell.angle_alpha   90.00
_cell.angle_beta   90.00
_cell.angle_gamma   90.00
#
_symmetry.space_group_name_H-M   'P 1'
#
loop_
_entity.id
_entity.type
_entity.pdbx_description
1 polymer ?
#
loop_
_entity_poly.entity_id
_entity_poly.type
_entity_poly.pdbx_seq_one_letter_code
_entity_poly.pdbx_strand_id
1 'polypeptide(L)'
;MQDIAAAAEVPKGSFYNHFRSKKELAAEIVRRYGAATEFGMLAGDASPVGRLRAHFVAQADRTRSTGVEFGCLLVTMASDAPTAGEEVRHAVRETIEAWTDALAAVIEEGRQTGEIRPGPSAREVAAFLIDAFEGGALRGKATEDDTASMRSLNLALDSLQR
;
A
#
# COMPACT_ATOMS: atom_id res chain seq x y z
N MET A 1 11.24 18.96 11.57
CA MET A 1 10.19 19.28 12.56
C MET A 1 9.76 20.73 12.46
N GLN A 2 10.70 21.67 12.40
CA GLN A 2 10.39 23.07 12.15
C GLN A 2 9.62 23.26 10.83
N ASP A 3 10.06 22.60 9.76
CA ASP A 3 9.38 22.69 8.45
C ASP A 3 7.96 22.12 8.49
N ILE A 4 7.75 21.00 9.21
CA ILE A 4 6.42 20.39 9.38
C ILE A 4 5.49 21.31 10.18
N ALA A 5 5.97 21.88 11.29
CA ALA A 5 5.18 22.80 12.12
C ALA A 5 4.84 24.08 11.35
N ALA A 6 5.79 24.60 10.57
CA ALA A 6 5.58 25.76 9.71
C ALA A 6 4.57 25.47 8.60
N ALA A 7 4.71 24.33 7.90
CA ALA A 7 3.77 23.92 6.84
C ALA A 7 2.36 23.63 7.36
N ALA A 8 2.24 23.15 8.60
CA ALA A 8 0.95 22.95 9.27
C ALA A 8 0.41 24.23 9.95
N GLU A 9 1.13 25.36 9.86
CA GLU A 9 0.79 26.64 10.49
C GLU A 9 0.54 26.54 12.01
N VAL A 10 1.26 25.64 12.68
CA VAL A 10 1.17 25.44 14.14
C VAL A 10 2.46 25.84 14.86
N PRO A 11 2.39 26.33 16.11
CA PRO A 11 3.58 26.55 16.92
C PRO A 11 4.37 25.25 17.11
N LYS A 12 5.71 25.34 17.09
CA LYS A 12 6.61 24.20 17.37
C LYS A 12 6.31 23.53 18.72
N GLY A 13 5.85 24.29 19.71
CA GLY A 13 5.44 23.77 21.01
C GLY A 13 4.24 22.83 20.93
N SER A 14 3.28 23.09 20.03
CA SER A 14 2.11 22.24 19.82
C SER A 14 2.49 20.84 19.33
N PHE A 15 3.57 20.71 18.56
CA PHE A 15 4.07 19.41 18.14
C PHE A 15 4.43 18.52 19.34
N TYR A 16 5.25 19.03 20.28
CA TYR A 16 5.71 18.25 21.43
C TYR A 16 4.60 17.94 22.44
N ASN A 17 3.45 18.63 22.34
CA ASN A 17 2.25 18.28 23.09
C ASN A 17 1.55 17.02 22.53
N HIS A 18 1.63 16.78 21.22
CA HIS A 18 0.97 15.65 20.55
C HIS A 18 1.89 14.46 20.30
N PHE A 19 3.18 14.70 20.07
CA PHE A 19 4.15 13.67 19.75
C PHE A 19 5.42 13.87 20.56
N ARG A 20 5.85 12.82 21.26
CA ARG A 20 7.08 12.82 22.06
C ARG A 20 8.33 12.82 21.19
N SER A 21 8.22 12.37 19.94
CA SER A 21 9.35 12.34 19.00
C SER A 21 8.93 12.38 17.52
N LYS A 22 9.88 12.68 16.63
CA LYS A 22 9.70 12.55 15.18
C LYS A 22 9.34 11.11 14.76
N LYS A 23 9.83 10.11 15.49
CA LYS A 23 9.56 8.69 15.22
C LYS A 23 8.11 8.33 15.50
N GLU A 24 7.56 8.87 16.59
CA GLU A 24 6.15 8.68 16.94
C GLU A 24 5.22 9.32 15.90
N LEU A 25 5.54 10.54 15.46
CA LEU A 25 4.82 11.18 14.35
C LEU A 25 4.89 10.33 13.08
N ALA A 26 6.07 9.84 12.71
CA ALA A 26 6.26 9.02 11.52
C ALA A 26 5.45 7.71 11.58
N ALA A 27 5.45 7.03 12.73
CA ALA A 27 4.63 5.84 12.94
C ALA A 27 3.13 6.15 12.83
N GLU A 28 2.67 7.26 13.41
CA GLU A 28 1.27 7.69 13.32
C GLU A 28 0.87 8.04 11.88
N ILE A 29 1.75 8.68 11.11
CA ILE A 29 1.54 8.93 9.68
C ILE A 29 1.31 7.62 8.92
N VAL A 30 2.13 6.59 9.17
CA VAL A 30 1.98 5.27 8.55
C VAL A 30 0.63 4.64 8.92
N ARG A 31 0.26 4.65 10.21
CA ARG A 31 -1.04 4.09 10.66
C ARG A 31 -2.21 4.80 10.00
N ARG A 32 -2.18 6.13 9.93
CA ARG A 32 -3.24 6.91 9.28
C ARG A 32 -3.33 6.64 7.78
N TYR A 33 -2.18 6.51 7.11
CA TYR A 33 -2.14 6.13 5.70
C TYR A 33 -2.73 4.73 5.47
N GLY A 34 -2.37 3.78 6.33
CA GLY A 34 -2.93 2.43 6.34
C GLY A 34 -4.45 2.46 6.53
N ALA A 35 -4.95 3.15 7.56
CA ALA A 35 -6.38 3.27 7.85
C ALA A 35 -7.18 4.01 6.75
N ALA A 36 -6.55 4.92 6.03
CA ALA A 36 -7.15 5.60 4.88
C ALA A 36 -7.12 4.73 3.60
N THR A 37 -6.51 3.54 3.63
CA THR A 37 -6.56 2.59 2.53
C THR A 37 -7.96 1.97 2.48
N GLU A 38 -8.70 2.30 1.42
CA GLU A 38 -10.06 1.81 1.26
C GLU A 38 -10.06 0.35 0.80
N PHE A 39 -10.38 -0.56 1.72
CA PHE A 39 -10.56 -1.99 1.41
C PHE A 39 -12.01 -2.35 1.04
N GLY A 40 -12.93 -1.37 0.96
CA GLY A 40 -14.34 -1.62 0.67
C GLY A 40 -14.56 -2.30 -0.68
N MET A 41 -13.76 -1.95 -1.68
CA MET A 41 -13.73 -2.65 -2.98
C MET A 41 -13.44 -4.15 -2.89
N LEU A 42 -12.69 -4.61 -1.88
CA LEU A 42 -12.43 -6.02 -1.66
C LEU A 42 -13.65 -6.78 -1.10
N ALA A 43 -14.67 -6.08 -0.62
CA ALA A 43 -15.91 -6.66 -0.08
C ALA A 43 -17.13 -6.48 -1.02
N GLY A 44 -16.94 -5.95 -2.23
CA GLY A 44 -18.03 -5.73 -3.19
C GLY A 44 -18.53 -7.00 -3.90
N ASP A 45 -19.55 -6.84 -4.76
CA ASP A 45 -20.23 -7.95 -5.45
C ASP A 45 -19.55 -8.38 -6.76
N ALA A 46 -18.46 -7.72 -7.16
CA ALA A 46 -17.70 -8.09 -8.34
C ALA A 46 -16.99 -9.45 -8.15
N SER A 47 -16.61 -10.07 -9.28
CA SER A 47 -15.79 -11.27 -9.26
C SER A 47 -14.50 -11.04 -8.45
N PRO A 48 -13.93 -12.05 -7.77
CA PRO A 48 -12.72 -11.88 -6.97
C PRO A 48 -11.56 -11.21 -7.72
N VAL A 49 -11.32 -11.59 -8.98
CA VAL A 49 -10.30 -10.92 -9.81
C VAL A 49 -10.69 -9.47 -10.12
N GLY A 50 -11.98 -9.22 -10.38
CA GLY A 50 -12.51 -7.86 -10.57
C GLY A 50 -12.28 -6.97 -9.34
N ARG A 51 -12.55 -7.49 -8.14
CA ARG A 51 -12.30 -6.78 -6.87
C ARG A 51 -10.83 -6.49 -6.62
N LEU A 52 -9.95 -7.47 -6.83
CA LEU A 52 -8.50 -7.27 -6.74
C LEU A 52 -8.05 -6.16 -7.68
N ARG A 53 -8.48 -6.20 -8.95
CA ARG A 53 -8.14 -5.18 -9.94
C ARG A 53 -8.65 -3.79 -9.54
N ALA A 54 -9.91 -3.69 -9.12
CA ALA A 54 -10.51 -2.42 -8.68
C ALA A 54 -9.76 -1.82 -7.48
N HIS A 55 -9.41 -2.65 -6.49
CA HIS A 55 -8.63 -2.22 -5.33
C HIS A 55 -7.32 -1.54 -5.73
N PHE A 56 -6.54 -2.18 -6.60
CA PHE A 56 -5.25 -1.62 -7.02
C PHE A 56 -5.40 -0.41 -7.97
N VAL A 57 -6.46 -0.32 -8.77
CA VAL A 57 -6.77 0.91 -9.52
C VAL A 57 -6.94 2.08 -8.56
N ALA A 58 -7.71 1.91 -7.49
CA ALA A 58 -7.87 2.96 -6.49
C ALA A 58 -6.57 3.30 -5.76
N GLN A 59 -5.68 2.32 -5.52
CA GLN A 59 -4.34 2.60 -4.97
C GLN A 59 -3.48 3.42 -5.95
N ALA A 60 -3.56 3.11 -7.25
CA ALA A 60 -2.86 3.86 -8.29
C ALA A 60 -3.38 5.30 -8.37
N ASP A 61 -4.70 5.49 -8.34
CA ASP A 61 -5.34 6.81 -8.37
C ASP A 61 -5.01 7.63 -7.11
N ARG A 62 -5.01 6.99 -5.93
CA ARG A 62 -4.59 7.63 -4.68
C ARG A 62 -3.16 8.13 -4.78
N THR A 63 -2.25 7.32 -5.30
CA THR A 63 -0.84 7.69 -5.48
C THR A 63 -0.68 8.80 -6.52
N ARG A 64 -1.42 8.74 -7.63
CA ARG A 64 -1.41 9.77 -8.68
C ARG A 64 -1.92 11.11 -8.15
N SER A 65 -2.94 11.11 -7.30
CA SER A 65 -3.50 12.33 -6.70
C SER A 65 -2.51 13.07 -5.81
N THR A 66 -1.52 12.36 -5.26
CA THR A 66 -0.43 12.94 -4.47
C THR A 66 0.82 13.30 -5.28
N GLY A 67 0.86 12.98 -6.58
CA GLY A 67 2.04 13.11 -7.45
C GLY A 67 2.83 11.80 -7.57
N VAL A 68 3.10 11.38 -8.81
CA VAL A 68 3.83 10.12 -9.13
C VAL A 68 5.25 10.14 -8.57
N GLU A 69 5.87 11.32 -8.47
CA GLU A 69 7.19 11.55 -7.91
C GLU A 69 7.29 11.17 -6.42
N PHE A 70 6.17 11.16 -5.69
CA PHE A 70 6.14 10.76 -4.29
C PHE A 70 5.94 9.26 -4.11
N GLY A 71 5.26 8.60 -5.05
CA GLY A 71 4.99 7.16 -5.00
C GLY A 71 4.16 6.75 -3.78
N CYS A 72 4.10 5.44 -3.49
CA CYS A 72 3.39 4.93 -2.32
C CYS A 72 4.15 5.29 -1.03
N LEU A 73 3.46 5.92 -0.08
CA LEU A 73 4.03 6.29 1.22
C LEU A 73 4.54 5.06 1.97
N LEU A 74 3.80 3.95 1.93
CA LEU A 74 4.12 2.73 2.68
C LEU A 74 5.47 2.15 2.25
N VAL A 75 5.76 2.12 0.94
CA VAL A 75 7.04 1.64 0.39
C VAL A 75 8.18 2.60 0.67
N THR A 76 7.90 3.90 0.62
CA THR A 76 8.88 4.94 0.97
C THR A 76 9.29 4.78 2.43
N MET A 77 8.32 4.67 3.33
CA MET A 77 8.55 4.47 4.76
C MET A 77 9.18 3.11 5.06
N ALA A 78 8.86 2.06 4.31
CA ALA A 78 9.51 0.75 4.43
C ALA A 78 11.01 0.80 4.11
N SER A 79 11.39 1.60 3.12
CA SER A 79 12.80 1.79 2.73
C SER A 79 13.60 2.48 3.84
N ASP A 80 12.97 3.43 4.54
CA ASP A 80 13.59 4.17 5.65
C ASP A 80 13.47 3.45 7.01
N ALA A 81 12.52 2.53 7.15
CA ALA A 81 12.19 1.83 8.39
C ALA A 81 13.39 1.22 9.15
N PRO A 82 14.40 0.61 8.50
CA PRO A 82 15.58 0.09 9.20
C PRO A 82 16.32 1.15 10.02
N THR A 83 16.26 2.41 9.59
CA THR A 83 16.96 3.54 10.24
C THR A 83 16.00 4.48 11.00
N ALA A 84 14.70 4.42 10.73
CA ALA A 84 13.69 5.29 11.33
C ALA A 84 13.29 4.92 12.77
N GLY A 85 13.52 3.68 13.20
CA GLY A 85 13.23 3.19 14.56
C GLY A 85 12.21 2.06 14.60
N GLU A 86 12.10 1.38 15.75
CA GLU A 86 11.24 0.20 15.91
C GLU A 86 9.75 0.53 15.73
N GLU A 87 9.30 1.67 16.23
CA GLU A 87 7.90 2.08 16.16
C GLU A 87 7.43 2.27 14.71
N VAL A 88 8.30 2.84 13.87
CA VAL A 88 8.03 3.02 12.43
C VAL A 88 8.04 1.68 11.72
N ARG A 89 9.05 0.84 11.99
CA ARG A 89 9.14 -0.52 11.43
C ARG A 89 7.91 -1.36 11.78
N HIS A 90 7.43 -1.27 13.01
CA HIS A 90 6.22 -1.97 13.45
C HIS A 90 4.99 -1.47 12.70
N ALA A 91 4.78 -0.15 12.63
CA ALA A 91 3.63 0.42 11.93
C ALA A 91 3.60 0.07 10.44
N VAL A 92 4.77 0.07 9.77
CA VAL A 92 4.89 -0.35 8.37
C VAL A 92 4.54 -1.83 8.22
N ARG A 93 5.12 -2.70 9.06
CA ARG A 93 4.86 -4.13 9.05
C ARG A 93 3.37 -4.44 9.19
N GLU A 94 2.73 -3.89 10.23
CA GLU A 94 1.30 -4.12 10.49
C GLU A 94 0.43 -3.67 9.32
N THR A 95 0.78 -2.54 8.70
CA THR A 95 0.02 -2.02 7.56
C THR A 95 0.15 -2.92 6.32
N ILE A 96 1.36 -3.42 6.03
CA ILE A 96 1.60 -4.36 4.92
C ILE A 96 0.90 -5.70 5.19
N GLU A 97 1.00 -6.21 6.42
CA GLU A 97 0.36 -7.48 6.80
C GLU A 97 -1.17 -7.39 6.70
N ALA A 98 -1.78 -6.29 7.16
CA ALA A 98 -3.22 -6.06 7.01
C ALA A 98 -3.65 -6.00 5.54
N TRP A 99 -2.87 -5.32 4.69
CA TRP A 99 -3.15 -5.28 3.25
C TRP A 99 -3.03 -6.67 2.62
N THR A 100 -1.98 -7.41 2.99
CA THR A 100 -1.76 -8.79 2.53
C THR A 100 -2.94 -9.69 2.90
N ASP A 101 -3.43 -9.60 4.13
CA ASP A 101 -4.54 -10.42 4.62
C ASP A 101 -5.86 -10.08 3.92
N ALA A 102 -6.13 -8.81 3.69
CA ALA A 102 -7.31 -8.38 2.95
C ALA A 102 -7.33 -8.93 1.52
N LEU A 103 -6.19 -8.91 0.82
CA LEU A 103 -6.07 -9.48 -0.52
C LEU A 103 -6.14 -11.02 -0.50
N ALA A 104 -5.50 -11.66 0.49
CA ALA A 104 -5.46 -13.12 0.61
C ALA A 104 -6.87 -13.71 0.76
N ALA A 105 -7.77 -13.04 1.49
CA ALA A 105 -9.16 -13.45 1.60
C ALA A 105 -9.85 -13.52 0.22
N VAL A 106 -9.71 -12.48 -0.61
CA VAL A 106 -10.30 -12.43 -1.95
C VAL A 106 -9.65 -13.46 -2.89
N ILE A 107 -8.35 -13.70 -2.75
CA ILE A 107 -7.65 -14.73 -3.54
C ILE A 107 -8.20 -16.12 -3.22
N GLU A 108 -8.47 -16.41 -1.95
CA GLU A 108 -9.04 -17.70 -1.54
C GLU A 108 -10.47 -17.88 -2.08
N GLU A 109 -11.28 -16.83 -2.05
CA GLU A 109 -12.60 -16.82 -2.71
C GLU A 109 -12.48 -17.09 -4.22
N GLY A 110 -11.53 -16.44 -4.90
CA GLY A 110 -11.27 -16.68 -6.33
C GLY A 110 -10.84 -18.11 -6.66
N ARG A 111 -10.20 -18.80 -5.72
CA ARG A 111 -9.88 -20.23 -5.87
C ARG A 111 -11.11 -21.11 -5.73
N GLN A 112 -12.00 -20.77 -4.80
CA GLN A 112 -13.25 -21.49 -4.58
C GLN A 112 -14.20 -21.34 -5.78
N THR A 113 -14.24 -20.17 -6.42
CA THR A 113 -15.03 -19.94 -7.65
C THR A 113 -14.35 -20.48 -8.92
N GLY A 114 -13.07 -20.85 -8.84
CA GLY A 114 -12.27 -21.36 -9.95
C GLY A 114 -11.68 -20.29 -10.86
N GLU A 115 -11.88 -19.00 -10.57
CA GLU A 115 -11.30 -17.88 -11.32
C GLU A 115 -9.78 -17.77 -11.15
N ILE A 116 -9.26 -18.16 -9.98
CA ILE A 116 -7.84 -18.17 -9.66
C ILE A 116 -7.36 -19.63 -9.56
N ARG A 117 -6.27 -19.95 -10.23
CA ARG A 117 -5.70 -21.30 -10.19
C ARG A 117 -5.13 -21.63 -8.80
N PRO A 118 -5.19 -22.91 -8.36
CA PRO A 118 -4.49 -23.34 -7.15
C PRO A 118 -2.97 -23.19 -7.33
N GLY A 119 -2.24 -23.07 -6.23
CA GLY A 119 -0.81 -22.80 -6.26
C GLY A 119 -0.25 -22.51 -4.86
N PRO A 120 0.71 -21.55 -4.72
CA PRO A 120 1.22 -21.08 -3.43
C PRO A 120 0.10 -20.64 -2.47
N SER A 121 0.40 -20.36 -1.20
CA SER A 121 -0.62 -19.87 -0.27
C SER A 121 -1.24 -18.55 -0.75
N ALA A 122 -2.49 -18.28 -0.38
CA ALA A 122 -3.18 -17.04 -0.77
C ALA A 122 -2.41 -15.79 -0.28
N ARG A 123 -1.76 -15.88 0.88
CA ARG A 123 -0.88 -14.82 1.41
C ARG A 123 0.38 -14.60 0.56
N GLU A 124 1.02 -15.65 0.07
CA GLU A 124 2.17 -15.51 -0.85
C GLU A 124 1.75 -14.87 -2.17
N VAL A 125 0.58 -15.25 -2.70
CA VAL A 125 0.03 -14.62 -3.91
C VAL A 125 -0.33 -13.16 -3.67
N ALA A 126 -0.94 -12.83 -2.52
CA ALA A 126 -1.24 -11.46 -2.12
C ALA A 126 0.02 -10.60 -2.05
N ALA A 127 1.06 -11.10 -1.36
CA ALA A 127 2.36 -10.43 -1.26
C ALA A 127 2.97 -10.22 -2.66
N PHE A 128 2.93 -11.23 -3.52
CA PHE A 128 3.40 -11.10 -4.90
C PHE A 128 2.66 -10.03 -5.71
N LEU A 129 1.34 -9.90 -5.54
CA LEU A 129 0.56 -8.85 -6.21
C LEU A 129 0.95 -7.44 -5.70
N ILE A 130 1.15 -7.30 -4.39
CA ILE A 130 1.66 -6.05 -3.79
C ILE A 130 3.04 -5.72 -4.36
N ASP A 131 3.96 -6.70 -4.38
CA ASP A 131 5.32 -6.53 -4.90
C ASP A 131 5.32 -6.13 -6.39
N ALA A 132 4.48 -6.76 -7.22
CA ALA A 132 4.35 -6.44 -8.63
C ALA A 132 3.83 -5.01 -8.84
N PHE A 133 2.82 -4.61 -8.08
CA PHE A 133 2.23 -3.28 -8.15
C PHE A 133 3.22 -2.20 -7.70
N GLU A 134 3.80 -2.37 -6.52
CA GLU A 134 4.72 -1.39 -5.91
C GLU A 134 6.06 -1.32 -6.64
N GLY A 135 6.59 -2.45 -7.11
CA GLY A 135 7.78 -2.47 -7.96
C GLY A 135 7.54 -1.77 -9.30
N GLY A 136 6.34 -1.92 -9.87
CA GLY A 136 5.91 -1.17 -11.04
C GLY A 136 5.77 0.33 -10.75
N ALA A 137 5.24 0.72 -9.59
CA ALA A 137 5.12 2.12 -9.17
C ALA A 137 6.50 2.78 -8.96
N LEU A 138 7.42 2.07 -8.29
CA LEU A 138 8.80 2.53 -8.08
C LEU A 138 9.53 2.73 -9.41
N ARG A 139 9.39 1.78 -10.34
CA ARG A 139 9.95 1.93 -11.69
C ARG A 139 9.30 3.11 -12.43
N GLY A 140 7.98 3.24 -12.35
CA GLY A 140 7.21 4.33 -12.95
C GLY A 140 7.68 5.71 -12.48
N LYS A 141 8.00 5.84 -11.19
CA LYS A 141 8.62 7.06 -10.63
C LYS A 141 9.98 7.37 -11.28
N ALA A 142 10.82 6.36 -11.52
CA ALA A 142 12.14 6.57 -12.11
C ALA A 142 12.09 6.83 -13.63
N THR A 143 11.06 6.35 -14.31
CA THR A 143 10.92 6.46 -15.79
C THR A 143 9.82 7.41 -16.23
N GLU A 144 9.19 8.13 -15.29
CA GLU A 144 8.04 9.01 -15.54
C GLU A 144 6.86 8.29 -16.25
N ASP A 145 6.64 7.01 -15.93
CA ASP A 145 5.55 6.19 -16.49
C ASP A 145 4.50 5.89 -15.40
N ASP A 146 3.42 6.66 -15.39
CA ASP A 146 2.33 6.55 -14.42
C ASP A 146 1.45 5.30 -14.59
N THR A 147 1.70 4.49 -15.62
CA THR A 147 0.97 3.24 -15.92
C THR A 147 1.75 1.98 -15.52
N ALA A 148 3.03 2.13 -15.14
CA ALA A 148 3.94 1.01 -14.92
C ALA A 148 3.49 0.05 -13.80
N SER A 149 2.87 0.56 -12.74
CA SER A 149 2.29 -0.23 -11.63
C SER A 149 1.15 -1.13 -12.11
N MET A 150 0.16 -0.54 -12.76
CA MET A 150 -1.00 -1.27 -13.29
C MET A 150 -0.60 -2.27 -14.37
N ARG A 151 0.40 -1.94 -15.21
CA ARG A 151 0.93 -2.88 -16.21
C ARG A 151 1.53 -4.12 -15.54
N SER A 152 2.36 -3.94 -14.51
CA SER A 152 2.96 -5.05 -13.75
C SER A 152 1.91 -5.87 -13.01
N LEU A 153 0.93 -5.22 -12.39
CA LEU A 153 -0.18 -5.90 -11.72
C LEU A 153 -1.02 -6.74 -12.69
N ASN A 154 -1.39 -6.17 -13.84
CA ASN A 154 -2.24 -6.86 -14.82
C ASN A 154 -1.54 -8.14 -15.31
N LEU A 155 -0.25 -8.07 -15.64
CA LEU A 155 0.53 -9.26 -15.99
C LEU A 155 0.54 -10.31 -14.87
N ALA A 156 0.66 -9.87 -13.61
CA ALA A 156 0.62 -10.77 -12.47
C ALA A 156 -0.76 -11.43 -12.30
N LEU A 157 -1.85 -10.65 -12.35
CA LEU A 157 -3.23 -11.15 -12.26
C LEU A 157 -3.54 -12.12 -13.41
N ASP A 158 -3.23 -11.76 -14.64
CA ASP A 158 -3.50 -12.59 -15.82
C ASP A 158 -2.74 -13.93 -15.73
N SER A 159 -1.55 -13.95 -15.10
CA SER A 159 -0.80 -15.19 -14.85
C SER A 159 -1.41 -16.10 -13.78
N LEU A 160 -2.33 -15.58 -12.96
CA LEU A 160 -2.99 -16.33 -11.87
C LEU A 160 -4.36 -16.87 -12.29
N GLN A 161 -4.96 -16.32 -13.35
CA GLN A 161 -6.24 -16.76 -13.87
C GLN A 161 -6.13 -18.12 -14.56
N ARG A 162 -7.26 -18.85 -14.60
CA ARG A 162 -7.40 -20.10 -15.35
C ARG A 162 -7.72 -19.85 -16.82
#